data_AF-X0M0L4-F1
#
_entry.id   AF-X0M0L4-F1
#
_cell.length_a   1.000
_cell.length_b   1.000
_cell.length_c   1.000
_cell.angle_alpha   90.00
_cell.angle_beta   90.00
_cell.angle_gamma   90.00
#
_symmetry.space_group_name_H-M   'P 1'
#
loop_
_entity.id
_entity.type
_entity.pdbx_description
1 polymer ?
#
loop_
_entity_poly.entity_id
_entity_poly.type
_entity_poly.pdbx_seq_one_letter_code
_entity_poly.pdbx_strand_id
1 'polypeptide(L)'
;MGADRPEVRVPLLFEPLQEKTSMDRYLGYIKRFLCYCLNVLSLKEEVPLAYHGFRFTLEQRANLEKLWAHLQGEENKEIEGDDNEAEEDEIEGGRPSSSRHNSPNSDEGLQERILQVLAGFWTQRLDGDPFASPLWHFVGVLGIDGETWQLRPAHLFTYVLAGLVFIGRALLGEWAIPTRERDGMEDLTQRFAQVRDAWLCKATYSPMGYILSLLLFGKKIARETGSRLIVSWSKQGEMMYFMGKPILMEDLRTMVAKMTADAEDLLWGQLMFKEGDNERFVIPLAGIEDDLTQTRRGQSFIHRNGLAGKEVEMLEDLIASSRKTDLLNQTGEWKFEEFLLLLAHITGGQPSRGEEITGLRLINGINRDRNIFIIDGEVILVTQYHKSLAHFDSPKVIPRFLPRRIGQLFVIYIIYIRPLTDRWEANKWELYGEKMAPPSDFIWHNKAAGGVP
;
A
#
# COMPACT_ATOMS: atom_id res chain seq x y z
N MET A 1 5.85 39.68 -18.06
CA MET A 1 5.59 38.46 -18.84
C MET A 1 6.74 37.50 -18.60
N GLY A 2 6.53 36.55 -17.69
CA GLY A 2 7.47 35.47 -17.38
C GLY A 2 6.62 34.41 -16.70
N ALA A 3 5.87 33.67 -17.52
CA ALA A 3 5.10 32.54 -17.01
C ALA A 3 6.09 31.41 -16.77
N ASP A 4 6.30 31.06 -15.50
CA ASP A 4 6.92 29.80 -15.12
C ASP A 4 6.14 28.68 -15.83
N ARG A 5 6.81 28.01 -16.77
CA ARG A 5 6.29 26.77 -17.33
C ARG A 5 6.30 25.75 -16.19
N PRO A 6 5.19 25.06 -15.91
CA PRO A 6 5.21 23.98 -14.94
C PRO A 6 6.24 22.95 -15.38
N GLU A 7 7.17 22.59 -14.49
CA GLU A 7 8.03 21.42 -14.65
C GLU A 7 7.14 20.23 -14.98
N VAL A 8 7.18 19.78 -16.24
CA VAL A 8 6.54 18.54 -16.65
C VAL A 8 7.32 17.44 -15.96
N ARG A 9 6.84 16.96 -14.82
CA ARG A 9 7.35 15.73 -14.21
C ARG A 9 7.27 14.64 -15.27
N VAL A 10 8.43 14.23 -15.76
CA VAL A 10 8.56 13.08 -16.66
C VAL A 10 7.95 11.89 -15.91
N PRO A 11 6.94 11.19 -16.47
CA PRO A 11 6.32 10.07 -15.79
C PRO A 11 7.40 9.03 -15.46
N LEU A 12 7.54 8.68 -14.19
CA LEU A 12 8.34 7.54 -13.80
C LEU A 12 7.72 6.31 -14.45
N LEU A 13 8.52 5.55 -15.20
CA LEU A 13 8.06 4.32 -15.88
C LEU A 13 7.51 3.30 -14.88
N PHE A 14 8.02 3.32 -13.64
CA PHE A 14 7.59 2.51 -12.52
C PHE A 14 7.59 3.36 -11.25
N GLU A 15 6.47 3.38 -10.53
CA GLU A 15 6.44 3.96 -9.18
C GLU A 15 7.12 3.01 -8.18
N PRO A 16 7.82 3.54 -7.17
CA PRO A 16 8.32 2.74 -6.07
C PRO A 16 7.20 1.97 -5.38
N LEU A 17 7.51 0.78 -4.86
CA LEU A 17 6.58 0.05 -4.02
C LEU A 17 6.29 0.87 -2.76
N GLN A 18 5.00 1.10 -2.49
CA GLN A 18 4.55 1.89 -1.33
C GLN A 18 4.82 1.17 0.00
N GLU A 19 4.89 -0.16 0.00
CA GLU A 19 5.14 -0.97 1.20
C GLU A 19 6.58 -1.45 1.29
N LYS A 20 7.28 -1.07 2.38
CA LYS A 20 8.65 -1.50 2.68
C LYS A 20 8.80 -3.03 2.75
N THR A 21 7.83 -3.72 3.35
CA THR A 21 7.81 -5.19 3.47
C THR A 21 7.80 -5.89 2.11
N SER A 22 7.11 -5.32 1.12
CA SER A 22 7.10 -5.83 -0.24
C SER A 22 8.44 -5.62 -0.93
N MET A 23 9.10 -4.47 -0.71
CA MET A 23 10.47 -4.23 -1.21
C MET A 23 11.47 -5.24 -0.66
N ASP A 24 11.49 -5.44 0.67
CA ASP A 24 12.44 -6.33 1.34
C ASP A 24 12.31 -7.77 0.81
N ARG A 25 11.07 -8.24 0.62
CA ARG A 25 10.78 -9.55 0.04
C ARG A 25 11.30 -9.68 -1.39
N TYR A 26 11.11 -8.65 -2.22
CA TYR A 26 11.51 -8.68 -3.64
C TYR A 26 13.04 -8.64 -3.77
N LEU A 27 13.71 -7.82 -2.98
CA LEU A 27 15.16 -7.82 -2.85
C LEU A 27 15.66 -9.19 -2.38
N GLY A 28 14.95 -9.82 -1.44
CA GLY A 28 15.24 -11.18 -0.99
C GLY A 28 15.26 -12.22 -2.12
N TYR A 29 14.36 -12.12 -3.11
CA TYR A 29 14.37 -13.03 -4.27
C TYR A 29 15.62 -12.84 -5.13
N ILE A 30 16.03 -11.60 -5.40
CA ILE A 30 17.23 -11.32 -6.20
C ILE A 30 18.51 -11.72 -5.47
N LYS A 31 18.64 -11.41 -4.18
CA LYS A 31 19.78 -11.85 -3.38
C LYS A 31 19.92 -13.37 -3.41
N ARG A 32 18.81 -14.09 -3.17
CA ARG A 32 18.79 -15.56 -3.25
C ARG A 32 19.14 -16.07 -4.64
N PHE A 33 18.68 -15.42 -5.70
CA PHE A 33 19.01 -15.79 -7.08
C PHE A 33 20.51 -15.60 -7.37
N LEU A 34 21.11 -14.48 -6.96
CA LEU A 34 22.54 -14.24 -7.11
C LEU A 34 23.36 -15.28 -6.33
N CYS A 35 23.03 -15.53 -5.06
CA CYS A 35 23.67 -16.59 -4.27
C CYS A 35 23.49 -17.97 -4.93
N TYR A 36 22.29 -18.26 -5.46
CA TYR A 36 22.01 -19.51 -6.16
C TYR A 36 22.94 -19.71 -7.37
N CYS A 37 23.21 -18.64 -8.13
CA CYS A 37 24.14 -18.70 -9.26
C CYS A 37 25.61 -18.77 -8.82
N LEU A 38 26.01 -17.95 -7.84
CA LEU A 38 27.40 -17.89 -7.36
C LEU A 38 27.85 -19.20 -6.71
N ASN A 39 26.97 -19.89 -5.99
CA ASN A 39 27.27 -21.16 -5.35
C ASN A 39 27.65 -22.28 -6.33
N VAL A 40 27.24 -22.19 -7.59
CA VAL A 40 27.57 -23.17 -8.63
C VAL A 40 28.59 -22.66 -9.65
N LEU A 41 29.02 -21.40 -9.54
CA LEU A 41 29.91 -20.75 -10.50
C LEU A 41 31.29 -21.41 -10.56
N SER A 42 31.80 -21.88 -9.42
CA SER A 42 33.10 -22.55 -9.28
C SER A 42 33.13 -23.97 -9.84
N LEU A 43 31.97 -24.54 -10.19
CA LEU A 43 31.88 -25.88 -10.74
C LEU A 43 32.29 -25.91 -12.22
N LYS A 44 32.90 -27.03 -12.66
CA LYS A 44 33.22 -27.28 -14.07
C LYS A 44 31.93 -27.31 -14.90
N GLU A 45 31.93 -26.80 -16.13
CA GLU A 45 30.72 -26.61 -16.97
C GLU A 45 29.80 -27.83 -17.11
N GLU A 46 30.36 -29.04 -17.08
CA GLU A 46 29.61 -30.30 -17.19
C GLU A 46 28.80 -30.63 -15.92
N VAL A 47 29.19 -30.07 -14.77
CA VAL A 47 28.60 -30.36 -13.45
C VAL A 47 27.27 -29.62 -13.21
N PRO A 48 27.11 -28.32 -13.51
CA PRO A 48 25.84 -27.61 -13.39
C PRO A 48 24.69 -28.28 -14.14
N LEU A 49 24.92 -28.76 -15.37
CA LEU A 49 23.86 -29.42 -16.15
C LEU A 49 23.52 -30.80 -15.57
N ALA A 50 24.53 -31.59 -15.20
CA ALA A 50 24.34 -32.95 -14.72
C ALA A 50 23.73 -33.03 -13.30
N TYR A 51 24.06 -32.09 -12.41
CA TYR A 51 23.64 -32.13 -11.00
C TYR A 51 22.62 -31.05 -10.63
N HIS A 52 22.63 -29.90 -11.31
CA HIS A 52 21.78 -28.75 -10.99
C HIS A 52 20.71 -28.45 -12.04
N GLY A 53 20.73 -29.12 -13.20
CA GLY A 53 19.67 -29.05 -14.21
C GLY A 53 19.66 -27.80 -15.09
N PHE A 54 20.66 -26.91 -14.96
CA PHE A 54 20.76 -25.69 -15.78
C PHE A 54 22.21 -25.39 -16.21
N ARG A 55 22.37 -24.47 -17.16
CA ARG A 55 23.70 -23.99 -17.60
C ARG A 55 23.73 -22.48 -17.79
N PHE A 56 24.87 -21.86 -17.50
CA PHE A 56 25.12 -20.46 -17.86
C PHE A 56 25.43 -20.35 -19.35
N THR A 57 25.03 -19.25 -19.98
CA THR A 57 25.66 -18.85 -21.24
C THR A 57 27.09 -18.38 -20.99
N LEU A 58 27.95 -18.39 -22.02
CA LEU A 58 29.33 -17.89 -21.91
C LEU A 58 29.37 -16.45 -21.36
N GLU A 59 28.44 -15.60 -21.82
CA GLU A 59 28.32 -14.23 -21.36
C GLU A 59 27.84 -14.13 -19.91
N GLN A 60 26.82 -14.90 -19.52
CA GLN A 60 26.33 -14.94 -18.14
C GLN A 60 27.44 -15.38 -17.18
N ARG A 61 28.21 -16.42 -17.54
CA ARG A 61 29.34 -16.91 -16.74
C ARG A 61 30.42 -15.85 -16.62
N ALA A 62 30.86 -15.26 -17.72
CA ALA A 62 31.90 -14.23 -17.70
C ALA A 62 31.49 -12.99 -16.86
N ASN A 63 30.23 -12.58 -16.93
CA ASN A 63 29.73 -11.46 -16.14
C ASN A 63 29.61 -11.80 -14.65
N LEU A 64 29.21 -13.03 -14.31
CA LEU A 64 29.20 -13.53 -12.93
C LEU A 64 30.61 -13.66 -12.35
N GLU A 65 31.59 -14.16 -13.10
CA GLU A 65 32.98 -14.27 -12.67
C GLU A 65 33.58 -12.89 -12.40
N LYS A 66 33.30 -11.90 -13.25
CA LYS A 66 33.70 -10.50 -13.01
C LYS A 66 33.05 -9.92 -11.75
N LEU A 67 31.76 -10.20 -11.53
CA LEU A 67 31.05 -9.76 -10.31
C LEU A 67 31.66 -10.43 -9.07
N TRP A 68 31.91 -11.74 -9.13
CA TRP A 68 32.51 -12.48 -8.04
C TRP A 68 33.92 -11.99 -7.69
N ALA A 69 34.78 -11.80 -8.69
CA ALA A 69 36.13 -11.26 -8.49
C ALA A 69 36.13 -9.86 -7.86
N HIS A 70 35.16 -9.03 -8.22
CA HIS A 70 34.99 -7.71 -7.63
C HIS A 70 34.59 -7.78 -6.15
N LEU A 71 33.61 -8.62 -5.81
CA LEU A 71 33.18 -8.85 -4.42
C LEU A 71 34.33 -9.40 -3.54
N GLN A 72 35.15 -10.29 -4.08
CA GLN A 72 36.33 -10.84 -3.39
C GLN A 72 37.47 -9.80 -3.26
N GLY A 73 37.57 -8.86 -4.19
CA GLY A 73 38.55 -7.77 -4.14
C GLY A 73 38.23 -6.69 -3.10
N GLU A 74 36.97 -6.55 -2.70
CA GLU A 74 36.54 -5.68 -1.61
C GLU A 74 36.81 -6.30 -0.23
N GLU A 75 36.60 -7.62 -0.05
CA GLU A 75 36.95 -8.33 1.19
C GLU A 75 38.44 -8.21 1.55
N ASN A 76 39.34 -8.16 0.56
CA ASN A 76 40.78 -7.98 0.80
C ASN A 76 41.17 -6.55 1.21
N LYS A 77 40.36 -5.53 0.90
CA LYS A 77 40.64 -4.14 1.31
C LYS A 77 40.17 -3.83 2.72
N GLU A 78 39.21 -4.58 3.25
CA GLU A 78 38.80 -4.46 4.66
C GLU A 78 39.81 -5.08 5.65
N ILE A 79 40.78 -5.86 5.15
CA ILE A 79 41.81 -6.52 5.98
C ILE A 79 43.12 -5.69 6.08
N GLU A 80 43.38 -4.76 5.15
CA GLU A 80 44.50 -3.81 5.23
C GLU A 80 44.05 -2.50 5.89
N GLY A 81 43.80 -2.55 7.19
CA GLY A 81 43.57 -1.38 8.03
C GLY A 81 44.32 -1.52 9.35
N ASP A 82 45.59 -1.13 9.37
CA ASP A 82 46.11 -0.31 10.47
C ASP A 82 47.39 0.42 10.05
N ASP A 83 47.57 1.60 10.63
CA ASP A 83 48.74 2.48 10.59
C ASP A 83 48.95 3.33 9.31
N ASN A 84 48.41 4.55 9.32
CA ASN A 84 49.28 5.73 9.36
C ASN A 84 48.53 7.01 9.74
N GLU A 85 49.13 7.69 10.71
CA GLU A 85 48.72 8.94 11.34
C GLU A 85 48.67 10.13 10.37
N ALA A 86 47.89 11.12 10.81
CA ALA A 86 47.60 12.37 10.13
C ALA A 86 48.83 13.21 9.78
N GLU A 87 48.76 13.92 8.66
CA GLU A 87 49.31 15.27 8.51
C GLU A 87 48.41 16.07 7.54
N GLU A 88 47.85 17.17 8.04
CA GLU A 88 47.15 18.20 7.28
C GLU A 88 48.20 19.07 6.58
N ASP A 89 48.04 19.31 5.28
CA ASP A 89 48.65 20.47 4.63
C ASP A 89 47.71 21.06 3.57
N GLU A 90 47.37 22.33 3.78
CA GLU A 90 46.62 23.20 2.87
C GLU A 90 47.47 23.58 1.65
N ILE A 91 46.99 23.34 0.42
CA ILE A 91 47.35 24.18 -0.73
C ILE A 91 46.14 24.43 -1.64
N GLU A 92 45.83 25.72 -1.78
CA GLU A 92 44.89 26.33 -2.72
C GLU A 92 45.27 26.13 -4.21
N GLY A 93 44.24 26.01 -5.05
CA GLY A 93 44.26 26.63 -6.38
C GLY A 93 44.61 25.73 -7.56
N GLY A 94 43.59 25.27 -8.28
CA GLY A 94 43.73 24.78 -9.65
C GLY A 94 42.57 23.89 -10.07
N ARG A 95 41.72 24.38 -10.99
CA ARG A 95 40.74 23.53 -11.71
C ARG A 95 41.49 22.44 -12.48
N PRO A 96 41.07 21.16 -12.38
CA PRO A 96 41.21 20.25 -13.50
C PRO A 96 39.80 19.86 -13.98
N SER A 97 39.54 20.14 -15.25
CA SER A 97 38.51 19.45 -16.02
C SER A 97 38.75 17.95 -15.91
N SER A 98 37.92 17.24 -15.15
CA SER A 98 37.92 15.77 -15.14
C SER A 98 36.64 15.26 -15.79
N SER A 99 36.80 14.77 -17.02
CA SER A 99 35.94 13.72 -17.53
C SER A 99 35.92 12.60 -16.49
N ARG A 100 34.77 12.41 -15.82
CA ARG A 100 34.57 11.33 -14.86
C ARG A 100 34.62 9.99 -15.60
N HIS A 101 35.82 9.45 -15.77
CA HIS A 101 35.99 8.02 -15.97
C HIS A 101 35.69 7.35 -14.64
N ASN A 102 34.49 6.79 -14.50
CA ASN A 102 34.09 6.04 -13.31
C ASN A 102 35.06 4.87 -13.08
N SER A 103 35.69 4.85 -11.91
CA SER A 103 36.51 3.73 -11.48
C SER A 103 35.64 2.46 -11.38
N PRO A 104 36.11 1.30 -11.87
CA PRO A 104 35.40 0.03 -11.74
C PRO A 104 35.14 -0.43 -10.30
N ASN A 105 35.73 0.25 -9.31
CA ASN A 105 35.74 -0.05 -7.87
C ASN A 105 34.91 0.93 -7.01
N SER A 106 33.98 1.69 -7.59
CA SER A 106 33.02 2.51 -6.83
C SER A 106 31.68 1.78 -6.64
N ASP A 107 30.90 2.17 -5.62
CA ASP A 107 29.53 1.69 -5.40
C ASP A 107 28.65 1.78 -6.66
N GLU A 108 28.81 2.85 -7.45
CA GLU A 108 28.11 3.03 -8.74
C GLU A 108 28.54 1.96 -9.77
N GLY A 109 29.82 1.59 -9.78
CA GLY A 109 30.36 0.54 -10.65
C GLY A 109 29.84 -0.85 -10.29
N LEU A 110 29.68 -1.14 -8.99
CA LEU A 110 29.06 -2.38 -8.52
C LEU A 110 27.59 -2.45 -8.90
N GLN A 111 26.83 -1.36 -8.70
CA GLN A 111 25.41 -1.31 -9.07
C GLN A 111 25.18 -1.57 -10.57
N GLU A 112 25.96 -0.93 -11.44
CA GLU A 112 25.89 -1.17 -12.89
C GLU A 112 26.26 -2.62 -13.23
N ARG A 113 27.28 -3.19 -12.57
CA ARG A 113 27.68 -4.59 -12.79
C ARG A 113 26.58 -5.57 -12.39
N ILE A 114 25.92 -5.34 -11.25
CA ILE A 114 24.78 -6.15 -10.80
C ILE A 114 23.63 -6.02 -11.81
N LEU A 115 23.33 -4.81 -12.29
CA LEU A 115 22.29 -4.59 -13.30
C LEU A 115 22.57 -5.37 -14.57
N GLN A 116 23.80 -5.32 -15.11
CA GLN A 116 24.19 -6.04 -16.33
C GLN A 116 24.07 -7.56 -16.16
N VAL A 117 24.53 -8.11 -15.02
CA VAL A 117 24.40 -9.53 -14.69
C VAL A 117 22.93 -9.94 -14.69
N LEU A 118 22.09 -9.20 -13.95
CA LEU A 118 20.67 -9.53 -13.84
C LEU A 118 19.95 -9.36 -15.17
N ALA A 119 20.21 -8.29 -15.93
CA ALA A 119 19.64 -8.07 -17.26
C ALA A 119 19.95 -9.24 -18.20
N GLY A 120 21.19 -9.74 -18.21
CA GLY A 120 21.59 -10.89 -19.02
C GLY A 120 20.85 -12.19 -18.68
N PHE A 121 20.39 -12.37 -17.44
CA PHE A 121 19.49 -13.47 -17.10
C PHE A 121 18.06 -13.24 -17.60
N TRP A 122 17.54 -12.01 -17.48
CA TRP A 122 16.19 -11.66 -17.93
C TRP A 122 16.03 -11.62 -19.46
N THR A 123 17.10 -11.33 -20.20
CA THR A 123 17.12 -11.29 -21.67
C THR A 123 17.63 -12.59 -22.30
N GLN A 124 17.55 -13.71 -21.58
CA GLN A 124 17.88 -15.02 -22.13
C GLN A 124 16.75 -15.54 -23.05
N ARG A 125 17.09 -16.05 -24.23
CA ARG A 125 16.16 -16.83 -25.06
C ARG A 125 16.05 -18.26 -24.52
N LEU A 126 14.83 -18.76 -24.40
CA LEU A 126 14.49 -20.08 -23.88
C LEU A 126 14.06 -21.01 -25.03
N ASP A 127 14.93 -21.11 -26.04
CA ASP A 127 14.72 -21.96 -27.21
C ASP A 127 15.12 -23.41 -26.85
N GLY A 128 14.12 -24.27 -26.60
CA GLY A 128 14.34 -25.66 -26.16
C GLY A 128 13.84 -25.91 -24.75
N ASP A 129 14.64 -26.58 -23.92
CA ASP A 129 14.29 -26.84 -22.51
C ASP A 129 14.34 -25.53 -21.68
N PRO A 130 13.21 -25.03 -21.18
CA PRO A 130 13.18 -23.80 -20.39
C PRO A 130 13.96 -23.91 -19.09
N PHE A 131 14.07 -25.12 -18.51
CA PHE A 131 14.79 -25.36 -17.26
C PHE A 131 16.31 -25.28 -17.42
N ALA A 132 16.82 -25.28 -18.66
CA ALA A 132 18.22 -24.96 -18.91
C ALA A 132 18.59 -23.52 -18.53
N SER A 133 17.60 -22.61 -18.39
CA SER A 133 17.83 -21.25 -17.90
C SER A 133 17.97 -21.21 -16.38
N PRO A 134 19.05 -20.61 -15.87
CA PRO A 134 19.26 -20.46 -14.42
C PRO A 134 18.10 -19.73 -13.73
N LEU A 135 17.58 -18.68 -14.36
CA LEU A 135 16.50 -17.87 -13.79
C LEU A 135 15.17 -18.64 -13.76
N TRP A 136 14.81 -19.30 -14.85
CA TRP A 136 13.58 -20.10 -14.88
C TRP A 136 13.66 -21.32 -13.97
N HIS A 137 14.83 -21.96 -13.90
CA HIS A 137 15.09 -23.06 -12.97
C HIS A 137 14.93 -22.58 -11.51
N PHE A 138 15.52 -21.43 -11.15
CA PHE A 138 15.35 -20.83 -9.84
C PHE A 138 13.88 -20.50 -9.52
N VAL A 139 13.11 -20.01 -10.50
CA VAL A 139 11.65 -19.84 -10.33
C VAL A 139 10.98 -21.16 -9.98
N GLY A 140 11.36 -22.26 -10.64
CA GLY A 140 10.90 -23.61 -10.31
C GLY A 140 11.22 -24.00 -8.85
N VAL A 141 12.45 -23.74 -8.40
CA VAL A 141 12.88 -24.00 -7.00
C VAL A 141 12.07 -23.16 -6.01
N LEU A 142 11.77 -21.90 -6.32
CA LEU A 142 10.90 -21.07 -5.48
C LEU A 142 9.47 -21.62 -5.36
N GLY A 143 9.05 -22.45 -6.30
CA GLY A 143 7.79 -23.20 -6.25
C GLY A 143 7.76 -24.30 -5.19
N ILE A 144 8.89 -24.61 -4.55
CA ILE A 144 8.99 -25.58 -3.46
C ILE A 144 9.02 -24.83 -2.13
N ASP A 145 8.25 -25.34 -1.17
CA ASP A 145 8.25 -24.86 0.19
C ASP A 145 9.40 -25.50 1.00
N GLY A 146 10.28 -24.68 1.57
CA GLY A 146 11.52 -25.17 2.19
C GLY A 146 11.32 -25.85 3.55
N GLU A 147 10.19 -25.61 4.22
CA GLU A 147 9.88 -26.22 5.52
C GLU A 147 9.14 -27.54 5.31
N THR A 148 8.13 -27.52 4.46
CA THR A 148 7.23 -28.67 4.24
C THR A 148 7.68 -29.60 3.13
N TRP A 149 8.64 -29.18 2.29
CA TRP A 149 9.09 -29.88 1.08
C TRP A 149 7.96 -30.16 0.08
N GLN A 150 6.86 -29.40 0.16
CA GLN A 150 5.72 -29.51 -0.74
C GLN A 150 5.78 -28.47 -1.85
N LEU A 151 5.12 -28.76 -2.97
CA LEU A 151 4.88 -27.76 -3.99
C LEU A 151 3.94 -26.68 -3.43
N ARG A 152 4.33 -25.42 -3.60
CA ARG A 152 3.53 -24.28 -3.19
C ARG A 152 2.21 -24.27 -3.98
N PRO A 153 1.06 -24.12 -3.30
CA PRO A 153 -0.21 -24.00 -3.99
C PRO A 153 -0.27 -22.70 -4.80
N ALA A 154 -1.10 -22.70 -5.85
CA ALA A 154 -1.19 -21.58 -6.78
C ALA A 154 -1.42 -20.22 -6.10
N HIS A 155 -2.32 -20.15 -5.11
CA HIS A 155 -2.63 -18.90 -4.40
C HIS A 155 -1.44 -18.33 -3.61
N LEU A 156 -0.48 -19.16 -3.17
CA LEU A 156 0.73 -18.67 -2.51
C LEU A 156 1.81 -18.34 -3.53
N PHE A 157 1.97 -19.18 -4.56
CA PHE A 157 3.04 -19.03 -5.52
C PHE A 157 2.81 -17.85 -6.50
N THR A 158 1.56 -17.48 -6.78
CA THR A 158 1.25 -16.31 -7.61
C THR A 158 1.80 -15.00 -7.04
N TYR A 159 1.96 -14.88 -5.71
CA TYR A 159 2.58 -13.70 -5.10
C TYR A 159 4.07 -13.63 -5.39
N VAL A 160 4.77 -14.77 -5.35
CA VAL A 160 6.19 -14.87 -5.70
C VAL A 160 6.40 -14.47 -7.16
N LEU A 161 5.61 -15.06 -8.06
CA LEU A 161 5.67 -14.77 -9.50
C LEU A 161 5.35 -13.30 -9.79
N ALA A 162 4.37 -12.71 -9.13
CA ALA A 162 4.05 -11.28 -9.28
C ALA A 162 5.22 -10.39 -8.83
N GLY A 163 5.91 -10.75 -7.75
CA GLY A 163 7.13 -10.08 -7.31
C GLY A 163 8.25 -10.15 -8.35
N LEU A 164 8.49 -11.34 -8.92
CA LEU A 164 9.47 -11.52 -10.00
C LEU A 164 9.10 -10.72 -11.26
N VAL A 165 7.82 -10.65 -11.63
CA VAL A 165 7.35 -9.80 -12.75
C VAL A 165 7.68 -8.34 -12.48
N PHE A 166 7.42 -7.84 -11.26
CA PHE A 166 7.75 -6.47 -10.89
C PHE A 166 9.26 -6.23 -11.02
N ILE A 167 10.07 -7.11 -10.42
CA ILE A 167 11.53 -7.01 -10.44
C ILE A 167 12.07 -7.00 -11.87
N GLY A 168 11.66 -7.95 -12.71
CA GLY A 168 12.14 -8.02 -14.10
C GLY A 168 11.74 -6.80 -14.93
N ARG A 169 10.55 -6.23 -14.68
CA ARG A 169 10.11 -4.98 -15.32
C ARG A 169 10.94 -3.79 -14.88
N ALA A 170 11.20 -3.65 -13.59
CA ALA A 170 12.01 -2.57 -13.04
C ALA A 170 13.46 -2.64 -13.56
N LEU A 171 14.08 -3.83 -13.50
CA LEU A 171 15.45 -4.06 -13.97
C LEU A 171 15.58 -3.81 -15.48
N LEU A 172 14.71 -4.39 -16.30
CA LEU A 172 14.78 -4.18 -17.75
C LEU A 172 14.33 -2.78 -18.17
N GLY A 173 13.52 -2.10 -17.35
CA GLY A 173 13.22 -0.69 -17.53
C GLY A 173 14.44 0.20 -17.34
N GLU A 174 15.16 0.01 -16.23
CA GLU A 174 16.42 0.72 -15.96
C GLU A 174 17.51 0.35 -16.98
N TRP A 175 17.60 -0.92 -17.37
CA TRP A 175 18.56 -1.34 -18.41
C TRP A 175 18.24 -0.77 -19.80
N ALA A 176 16.95 -0.65 -20.16
CA ALA A 176 16.52 -0.10 -21.45
C ALA A 176 16.69 1.42 -21.53
N ILE A 177 16.40 2.11 -20.41
CA ILE A 177 16.48 3.56 -20.28
C ILE A 177 17.15 3.90 -18.94
N PRO A 178 18.50 3.85 -18.88
CA PRO A 178 19.24 4.13 -17.66
C PRO A 178 18.96 5.54 -17.16
N THR A 179 18.62 5.67 -15.88
CA THR A 179 18.27 6.95 -15.26
C THR A 179 19.44 7.95 -15.36
N ARG A 180 20.68 7.46 -15.29
CA ARG A 180 21.90 8.27 -15.42
C ARG A 180 22.12 8.89 -16.81
N GLU A 181 21.65 8.23 -17.87
CA GLU A 181 21.83 8.68 -19.26
C GLU A 181 20.55 9.26 -19.86
N ARG A 182 19.41 9.16 -19.15
CA ARG A 182 18.07 9.42 -19.67
C ARG A 182 17.91 10.81 -20.29
N ASP A 183 18.50 11.84 -19.68
CA ASP A 183 18.38 13.23 -20.15
C ASP A 183 19.05 13.46 -21.52
N GLY A 184 19.98 12.59 -21.92
CA GLY A 184 20.66 12.63 -23.22
C GLY A 184 20.12 11.65 -24.26
N MET A 185 19.06 10.90 -23.94
CA MET A 185 18.54 9.85 -24.82
C MET A 185 17.32 10.31 -25.62
N GLU A 186 17.37 10.11 -26.93
CA GLU A 186 16.23 10.28 -27.83
C GLU A 186 15.34 9.02 -27.89
N ASP A 187 14.08 9.20 -28.25
CA ASP A 187 13.10 8.13 -28.52
C ASP A 187 12.95 7.08 -27.39
N LEU A 188 12.89 7.54 -26.14
CA LEU A 188 12.72 6.72 -24.94
C LEU A 188 11.59 5.68 -25.09
N THR A 189 10.43 6.11 -25.61
CA THR A 189 9.28 5.24 -25.82
C THR A 189 9.58 4.08 -26.78
N GLN A 190 10.28 4.35 -27.89
CA GLN A 190 10.61 3.34 -28.87
C GLN A 190 11.67 2.36 -28.34
N ARG A 191 12.68 2.87 -27.63
CA ARG A 191 13.71 2.04 -26.97
C ARG A 191 13.08 1.06 -25.99
N PHE A 192 12.21 1.55 -25.10
CA PHE A 192 11.52 0.68 -24.17
C PHE A 192 10.56 -0.28 -24.88
N ALA A 193 9.86 0.16 -25.93
CA ALA A 193 8.97 -0.72 -26.70
C ALA A 193 9.72 -1.93 -27.30
N GLN A 194 10.94 -1.73 -27.81
CA GLN A 194 11.77 -2.82 -28.33
C GLN A 194 12.11 -3.85 -27.24
N VAL A 195 12.53 -3.38 -26.06
CA VAL A 195 12.83 -4.27 -24.92
C VAL A 195 11.57 -4.96 -24.42
N ARG A 196 10.45 -4.23 -24.35
CA ARG A 196 9.16 -4.75 -23.93
C ARG A 196 8.70 -5.89 -24.84
N ASP A 197 8.71 -5.66 -26.14
CA ASP A 197 8.18 -6.60 -27.13
C ASP A 197 9.06 -7.84 -27.25
N ALA A 198 10.38 -7.68 -27.12
CA ALA A 198 11.31 -8.79 -27.16
C ALA A 198 11.29 -9.65 -25.88
N TRP A 199 11.21 -9.01 -24.71
CA TRP A 199 11.56 -9.65 -23.44
C TRP A 199 10.48 -9.60 -22.36
N LEU A 200 9.63 -8.57 -22.30
CA LEU A 200 8.70 -8.37 -21.17
C LEU A 200 7.26 -8.84 -21.42
N CYS A 201 6.90 -9.17 -22.66
CA CYS A 201 5.56 -9.60 -23.04
C CYS A 201 5.29 -11.08 -22.73
N LYS A 202 4.01 -11.44 -22.60
CA LYS A 202 3.55 -12.83 -22.55
C LYS A 202 3.83 -13.51 -23.89
N ALA A 203 4.02 -14.83 -23.88
CA ALA A 203 4.21 -15.68 -25.06
C ALA A 203 5.51 -15.39 -25.85
N THR A 204 6.46 -14.70 -25.23
CA THR A 204 7.85 -14.69 -25.65
C THR A 204 8.57 -15.91 -25.07
N TYR A 205 9.55 -16.45 -25.80
CA TYR A 205 10.48 -17.45 -25.28
C TYR A 205 11.55 -16.78 -24.41
N SER A 206 11.13 -16.08 -23.35
CA SER A 206 11.98 -15.41 -22.36
C SER A 206 11.54 -15.78 -20.93
N PRO A 207 12.40 -15.62 -19.91
CA PRO A 207 12.02 -15.84 -18.53
C PRO A 207 10.75 -15.08 -18.13
N MET A 208 10.60 -13.82 -18.51
CA MET A 208 9.38 -13.06 -18.22
C MET A 208 8.14 -13.66 -18.90
N GLY A 209 8.25 -14.09 -20.16
CA GLY A 209 7.15 -14.72 -20.90
C GLY A 209 6.64 -15.99 -20.21
N TYR A 210 7.55 -16.82 -19.71
CA TYR A 210 7.23 -18.02 -18.93
C TYR A 210 6.66 -17.68 -17.55
N ILE A 211 7.26 -16.74 -16.80
CA ILE A 211 6.76 -16.28 -15.50
C ILE A 211 5.35 -15.72 -15.62
N LEU A 212 5.08 -14.88 -16.64
CA LEU A 212 3.75 -14.33 -16.90
C LEU A 212 2.74 -15.43 -17.24
N SER A 213 3.14 -16.41 -18.06
CA SER A 213 2.27 -17.53 -18.43
C SER A 213 1.90 -18.37 -17.20
N LEU A 214 2.88 -18.69 -16.36
CA LEU A 214 2.67 -19.43 -15.10
C LEU A 214 1.85 -18.61 -14.08
N LEU A 215 2.09 -17.30 -13.99
CA LEU A 215 1.30 -16.41 -13.13
C LEU A 215 -0.16 -16.38 -13.54
N LEU A 216 -0.45 -16.28 -14.85
CA LEU A 216 -1.82 -16.27 -15.36
C LEU A 216 -2.50 -17.62 -15.16
N PHE A 217 -1.79 -18.72 -15.39
CA PHE A 217 -2.28 -20.07 -15.11
C PHE A 217 -2.57 -20.25 -13.62
N GLY A 218 -1.61 -19.89 -12.75
CA GLY A 218 -1.76 -19.93 -11.29
C GLY A 218 -2.92 -19.06 -10.79
N LYS A 219 -3.14 -17.88 -11.37
CA LYS A 219 -4.30 -17.04 -11.06
C LYS A 219 -5.62 -17.70 -11.44
N LYS A 220 -5.68 -18.41 -12.57
CA LYS A 220 -6.86 -19.18 -12.97
C LYS A 220 -7.13 -20.28 -11.96
N ILE A 221 -6.12 -21.10 -11.65
CA ILE A 221 -6.22 -22.18 -10.65
C ILE A 221 -6.61 -21.63 -9.28
N ALA A 222 -6.00 -20.55 -8.81
CA ALA A 222 -6.34 -19.93 -7.53
C ALA A 222 -7.77 -19.36 -7.47
N ARG A 223 -8.35 -18.96 -8.62
CA ARG A 223 -9.76 -18.54 -8.70
C ARG A 223 -10.73 -19.72 -8.69
N GLU A 224 -10.35 -20.81 -9.35
CA GLU A 224 -11.16 -22.03 -9.45
C GLU A 224 -11.03 -22.92 -8.21
N THR A 225 -9.89 -22.86 -7.53
CA THR A 225 -9.64 -23.55 -6.27
C THR A 225 -10.22 -22.69 -5.17
N GLY A 226 -11.38 -23.07 -4.64
CA GLY A 226 -11.97 -22.43 -3.47
C GLY A 226 -10.94 -22.32 -2.33
N SER A 227 -11.05 -21.25 -1.54
CA SER A 227 -10.20 -21.09 -0.36
C SER A 227 -10.22 -22.35 0.51
N ARG A 228 -9.09 -22.68 1.14
CA ARG A 228 -9.07 -23.70 2.20
C ARG A 228 -10.13 -23.37 3.25
N LEU A 229 -10.63 -24.39 3.95
CA LEU A 229 -11.50 -24.25 5.12
C LEU A 229 -10.72 -23.50 6.22
N ILE A 230 -10.81 -22.17 6.19
CA ILE A 230 -10.20 -21.27 7.17
C ILE A 230 -11.19 -21.00 8.32
N VAL A 231 -12.48 -20.97 8.01
CA VAL A 231 -13.56 -20.73 8.95
C VAL A 231 -14.48 -21.95 8.97
N SER A 232 -14.77 -22.46 10.16
CA SER A 232 -15.86 -23.42 10.37
C SER A 232 -16.68 -23.03 11.59
N TRP A 233 -17.89 -23.57 11.68
CA TRP A 233 -18.84 -23.27 12.76
C TRP A 233 -19.20 -24.58 13.47
N SER A 234 -19.38 -24.54 14.80
CA SER A 234 -19.98 -25.67 15.50
C SER A 234 -21.42 -25.89 15.01
N LYS A 235 -21.93 -27.11 15.15
CA LYS A 235 -23.29 -27.47 14.70
C LYS A 235 -24.37 -26.56 15.31
N GLN A 236 -24.15 -26.09 16.52
CA GLN A 236 -25.04 -25.21 17.27
C GLN A 236 -24.79 -23.72 16.98
N GLY A 237 -23.71 -23.37 16.27
CA GLY A 237 -23.32 -21.99 15.99
C GLY A 237 -22.76 -21.24 17.20
N GLU A 238 -22.42 -21.94 18.29
CA GLU A 238 -21.86 -21.35 19.51
C GLU A 238 -20.37 -21.04 19.38
N MET A 239 -19.66 -21.76 18.51
CA MET A 239 -18.23 -21.62 18.28
C MET A 239 -17.95 -21.36 16.81
N MET A 240 -17.05 -20.42 16.55
CA MET A 240 -16.39 -20.26 15.26
C MET A 240 -14.95 -20.75 15.39
N TYR A 241 -14.45 -21.52 14.43
CA TYR A 241 -13.05 -21.93 14.37
C TYR A 241 -12.35 -21.15 13.26
N PHE A 242 -11.37 -20.34 13.61
CA PHE A 242 -10.52 -19.63 12.66
C PHE A 242 -9.15 -20.31 12.61
N MET A 243 -8.81 -20.91 11.47
CA MET A 243 -7.58 -21.69 11.28
C MET A 243 -7.41 -22.77 12.37
N GLY A 244 -8.52 -23.43 12.75
CA GLY A 244 -8.56 -24.45 13.79
C GLY A 244 -8.57 -23.90 15.23
N LYS A 245 -8.41 -22.58 15.43
CA LYS A 245 -8.49 -21.95 16.75
C LYS A 245 -9.95 -21.65 17.11
N PRO A 246 -10.47 -22.15 18.25
CA PRO A 246 -11.84 -21.89 18.66
C PRO A 246 -12.02 -20.45 19.15
N ILE A 247 -13.15 -19.83 18.78
CA ILE A 247 -13.61 -18.51 19.19
C ILE A 247 -15.08 -18.66 19.59
N LEU A 248 -15.42 -18.32 20.84
CA LEU A 248 -16.79 -18.38 21.33
C LEU A 248 -17.61 -17.22 20.74
N MET A 249 -18.83 -17.49 20.28
CA MET A 249 -19.70 -16.43 19.75
C MET A 249 -20.06 -15.39 20.80
N GLU A 250 -20.10 -15.78 22.07
CA GLU A 250 -20.31 -14.85 23.18
C GLU A 250 -19.14 -13.86 23.35
N ASP A 251 -17.90 -14.29 23.07
CA ASP A 251 -16.74 -13.40 23.11
C ASP A 251 -16.83 -12.34 22.01
N LEU A 252 -17.28 -12.73 20.81
CA LEU A 252 -17.49 -11.79 19.70
C LEU A 252 -18.61 -10.79 20.01
N ARG A 253 -19.72 -11.24 20.60
CA ARG A 253 -20.82 -10.36 21.02
C ARG A 253 -20.37 -9.41 22.12
N THR A 254 -19.65 -9.92 23.11
CA THR A 254 -19.09 -9.13 24.22
C THR A 254 -18.11 -8.10 23.71
N MET A 255 -17.25 -8.46 22.75
CA MET A 255 -16.33 -7.54 22.10
C MET A 255 -17.10 -6.38 21.44
N VAL A 256 -18.10 -6.65 20.61
CA VAL A 256 -18.90 -5.60 19.94
C VAL A 256 -19.66 -4.73 20.96
N ALA A 257 -20.24 -5.34 21.98
CA ALA A 257 -20.97 -4.63 23.04
C ALA A 257 -20.05 -3.71 23.84
N LYS A 258 -18.86 -4.20 24.20
CA LYS A 258 -17.84 -3.43 24.92
C LYS A 258 -17.31 -2.29 24.07
N MET A 259 -16.97 -2.53 22.80
CA MET A 259 -16.54 -1.48 21.86
C MET A 259 -17.61 -0.39 21.71
N THR A 260 -18.89 -0.77 21.69
CA THR A 260 -20.00 0.19 21.62
C THR A 260 -20.08 1.05 22.88
N ALA A 261 -19.95 0.43 24.06
CA ALA A 261 -19.94 1.14 25.34
C ALA A 261 -18.71 2.07 25.45
N ASP A 262 -17.53 1.58 25.12
CA ASP A 262 -16.28 2.34 25.11
C ASP A 262 -16.39 3.56 24.16
N ALA A 263 -17.00 3.39 22.98
CA ALA A 263 -17.24 4.50 22.04
C ALA A 263 -18.24 5.53 22.59
N GLU A 264 -19.34 5.09 23.22
CA GLU A 264 -20.28 6.00 23.88
C GLU A 264 -19.62 6.76 25.04
N ASP A 265 -18.83 6.07 25.86
CA ASP A 265 -18.13 6.69 26.99
C ASP A 265 -17.04 7.66 26.54
N LEU A 266 -16.33 7.36 25.44
CA LEU A 266 -15.41 8.31 24.81
C LEU A 266 -16.14 9.53 24.26
N LEU A 267 -17.26 9.33 23.54
CA LEU A 267 -18.06 10.41 22.99
C LEU A 267 -18.51 11.37 24.08
N TRP A 268 -19.21 10.86 25.10
CA TRP A 268 -19.82 11.68 26.13
C TRP A 268 -18.83 12.15 27.19
N GLY A 269 -17.88 11.28 27.56
CA GLY A 269 -16.90 11.55 28.62
C GLY A 269 -15.72 12.41 28.18
N GLN A 270 -15.39 12.48 26.89
CA GLN A 270 -14.21 13.20 26.40
C GLN A 270 -14.46 14.18 25.26
N LEU A 271 -15.44 13.92 24.38
CA LEU A 271 -15.64 14.75 23.18
C LEU A 271 -16.82 15.72 23.31
N MET A 272 -17.82 15.37 24.12
CA MET A 272 -18.95 16.24 24.45
C MET A 272 -18.72 16.92 25.80
N PHE A 273 -19.00 18.22 25.87
CA PHE A 273 -18.70 19.05 27.06
C PHE A 273 -19.93 19.41 27.90
N LYS A 274 -21.11 18.97 27.49
CA LYS A 274 -22.37 19.25 28.18
C LYS A 274 -22.40 18.57 29.56
N GLU A 275 -22.77 19.32 30.59
CA GLU A 275 -22.85 18.84 31.99
C GLU A 275 -24.30 19.00 32.52
N GLY A 276 -24.72 18.16 33.48
CA GLY A 276 -26.06 18.19 34.10
C GLY A 276 -27.07 17.21 33.50
N ASP A 277 -28.37 17.45 33.71
CA ASP A 277 -29.47 16.50 33.42
C ASP A 277 -29.62 16.10 31.93
N ASN A 278 -28.91 16.78 31.02
CA ASN A 278 -28.86 16.50 29.58
C ASN A 278 -27.45 16.13 29.08
N GLU A 279 -26.61 15.51 29.92
CA GLU A 279 -25.25 15.08 29.55
C GLU A 279 -25.24 14.13 28.35
N ARG A 280 -26.24 13.22 28.23
CA ARG A 280 -26.41 12.32 27.09
C ARG A 280 -27.79 12.51 26.47
N PHE A 281 -27.83 12.70 25.14
CA PHE A 281 -29.07 12.88 24.40
C PHE A 281 -29.09 12.06 23.11
N VAL A 282 -30.28 11.95 22.52
CA VAL A 282 -30.54 11.21 21.28
C VAL A 282 -31.15 12.16 20.26
N ILE A 283 -30.64 12.12 19.03
CA ILE A 283 -31.20 12.89 17.93
C ILE A 283 -32.38 12.10 17.35
N PRO A 284 -33.58 12.70 17.21
CA PRO A 284 -34.75 12.01 16.67
C PRO A 284 -34.61 11.79 15.16
N LEU A 285 -33.86 10.76 14.76
CA LEU A 285 -33.51 10.48 13.36
C LEU A 285 -34.73 10.28 12.46
N ALA A 286 -35.85 9.79 13.01
CA ALA A 286 -37.10 9.61 12.28
C ALA A 286 -37.67 10.93 11.73
N GLY A 287 -37.29 12.08 12.30
CA GLY A 287 -37.69 13.41 11.82
C GLY A 287 -36.71 14.04 10.84
N ILE A 288 -35.60 13.37 10.50
CA ILE A 288 -34.59 13.89 9.57
C ILE A 288 -34.98 13.51 8.15
N GLU A 289 -35.17 14.52 7.30
CA GLU A 289 -35.38 14.34 5.87
C GLU A 289 -34.05 14.33 5.12
N ASP A 290 -33.82 13.31 4.29
CA ASP A 290 -32.67 13.27 3.40
C ASP A 290 -33.10 13.04 1.93
N ASP A 291 -32.45 13.74 1.02
CA ASP A 291 -32.66 13.60 -0.43
C ASP A 291 -31.48 12.81 -1.02
N LEU A 292 -31.74 11.53 -1.29
CA LEU A 292 -30.76 10.59 -1.85
C LEU A 292 -30.28 10.97 -3.25
N THR A 293 -31.00 11.87 -3.94
CA THR A 293 -30.66 12.33 -5.30
C THR A 293 -29.94 13.68 -5.30
N GLN A 294 -29.76 14.30 -4.13
CA GLN A 294 -29.13 15.59 -4.01
C GLN A 294 -27.63 15.50 -4.30
N THR A 295 -27.17 16.21 -5.34
CA THR A 295 -25.77 16.25 -5.78
C THR A 295 -25.10 17.62 -5.63
N ARG A 296 -25.82 18.65 -5.16
CA ARG A 296 -25.25 19.98 -4.97
C ARG A 296 -24.07 19.90 -4.01
N ARG A 297 -22.92 20.44 -4.44
CA ARG A 297 -21.69 20.50 -3.65
C ARG A 297 -21.93 21.13 -2.27
N GLY A 298 -21.33 20.53 -1.25
CA GLY A 298 -21.41 20.98 0.13
C GLY A 298 -22.74 20.69 0.82
N GLN A 299 -23.65 19.93 0.19
CA GLN A 299 -24.93 19.57 0.79
C GLN A 299 -24.90 18.16 1.41
N SER A 300 -25.72 17.98 2.44
CA SER A 300 -26.03 16.73 3.14
C SER A 300 -27.33 16.90 3.93
N PHE A 301 -27.79 15.85 4.63
CA PHE A 301 -28.95 15.93 5.51
C PHE A 301 -28.82 17.03 6.58
N ILE A 302 -27.60 17.39 6.99
CA ILE A 302 -27.35 18.42 8.00
C ILE A 302 -27.99 19.77 7.60
N HIS A 303 -27.81 20.14 6.32
CA HIS A 303 -28.16 21.47 5.80
C HIS A 303 -29.67 21.66 5.63
N ARG A 304 -30.38 20.58 5.29
CA ARG A 304 -31.84 20.61 5.10
C ARG A 304 -32.60 20.65 6.43
N ASN A 305 -32.03 20.08 7.47
CA ASN A 305 -32.70 19.88 8.76
C ASN A 305 -32.30 20.90 9.83
N GLY A 306 -31.60 21.98 9.45
CA GLY A 306 -31.17 23.02 10.40
C GLY A 306 -30.17 22.51 11.45
N LEU A 307 -29.39 21.49 11.11
CA LEU A 307 -28.42 20.85 12.02
C LEU A 307 -27.00 21.44 11.87
N ALA A 308 -26.80 22.41 10.98
CA ALA A 308 -25.52 23.09 10.82
C ALA A 308 -25.27 24.12 11.94
N GLY A 309 -24.00 24.41 12.23
CA GLY A 309 -23.61 25.45 13.20
C GLY A 309 -23.54 24.98 14.66
N LYS A 310 -23.64 23.67 14.91
CA LYS A 310 -23.61 23.10 16.26
C LYS A 310 -22.24 23.16 16.95
N GLU A 311 -21.18 23.49 16.22
CA GLU A 311 -19.88 23.82 16.79
C GLU A 311 -19.93 25.04 17.72
N VAL A 312 -20.89 25.97 17.55
CA VAL A 312 -21.06 27.11 18.46
C VAL A 312 -21.59 26.64 19.81
N GLU A 313 -22.60 25.77 19.80
CA GLU A 313 -23.14 25.13 21.02
C GLU A 313 -22.03 24.36 21.76
N MET A 314 -21.21 23.61 21.01
CA MET A 314 -20.06 22.89 21.59
C MET A 314 -19.03 23.81 22.24
N LEU A 315 -18.75 24.97 21.65
CA LEU A 315 -17.82 25.95 22.22
C LEU A 315 -18.39 26.58 23.49
N GLU A 316 -19.68 26.89 23.51
CA GLU A 316 -20.37 27.41 24.70
C GLU A 316 -20.32 26.38 25.84
N ASP A 317 -20.66 25.12 25.54
CA ASP A 317 -20.59 24.00 26.49
C ASP A 317 -19.16 23.80 27.01
N LEU A 318 -18.16 23.88 26.13
CA LEU A 318 -16.75 23.76 26.51
C LEU A 318 -16.30 24.88 27.45
N ILE A 319 -16.71 26.13 27.20
CA ILE A 319 -16.35 27.28 28.05
C ILE A 319 -17.02 27.16 29.43
N ALA A 320 -18.25 26.67 29.46
CA ALA A 320 -19.02 26.46 30.68
C ALA A 320 -18.53 25.23 31.48
N SER A 321 -17.95 24.23 30.82
CA SER A 321 -17.55 22.97 31.42
C SER A 321 -16.39 23.11 32.42
N SER A 322 -16.47 22.29 33.47
CA SER A 322 -15.37 22.07 34.40
C SER A 322 -14.14 21.42 33.74
N ARG A 323 -14.32 20.74 32.60
CA ARG A 323 -13.29 19.98 31.84
C ARG A 323 -12.53 20.80 30.79
N LYS A 324 -12.69 22.13 30.76
CA LYS A 324 -12.07 23.01 29.76
C LYS A 324 -10.55 22.84 29.59
N THR A 325 -9.83 22.43 30.64
CA THR A 325 -8.37 22.21 30.61
C THR A 325 -7.95 20.89 29.97
N ASP A 326 -8.87 19.93 29.83
CA ASP A 326 -8.57 18.58 29.32
C ASP A 326 -8.47 18.53 27.78
N LEU A 327 -8.93 19.60 27.10
CA LEU A 327 -8.89 19.79 25.65
C LEU A 327 -7.48 19.66 25.05
N LEU A 328 -6.44 19.91 25.85
CA LEU A 328 -5.05 19.95 25.39
C LEU A 328 -4.42 18.56 25.14
N ASN A 329 -5.10 17.46 25.51
CA ASN A 329 -4.50 16.13 25.50
C ASN A 329 -4.67 15.32 24.19
N GLN A 330 -5.32 15.86 23.16
CA GLN A 330 -5.35 15.41 21.73
C GLN A 330 -5.43 13.88 21.43
N THR A 331 -5.77 13.01 22.39
CA THR A 331 -5.69 11.54 22.24
C THR A 331 -7.04 10.85 22.23
N GLY A 332 -8.11 11.52 22.69
CA GLY A 332 -9.47 10.96 22.77
C GLY A 332 -10.18 10.86 21.42
N GLU A 333 -10.01 11.86 20.55
CA GLU A 333 -10.69 11.94 19.25
C GLU A 333 -10.27 10.80 18.31
N TRP A 334 -8.96 10.56 18.18
CA TRP A 334 -8.40 9.48 17.38
C TRP A 334 -8.95 8.11 17.78
N LYS A 335 -8.97 7.83 19.09
CA LYS A 335 -9.50 6.58 19.61
C LYS A 335 -10.98 6.43 19.29
N PHE A 336 -11.75 7.51 19.40
CA PHE A 336 -13.17 7.47 19.06
C PHE A 336 -13.42 7.19 17.58
N GLU A 337 -12.69 7.85 16.67
CA GLU A 337 -12.79 7.59 15.22
C GLU A 337 -12.43 6.13 14.86
N GLU A 338 -11.40 5.57 15.50
CA GLU A 338 -11.04 4.15 15.35
C GLU A 338 -12.18 3.22 15.76
N PHE A 339 -12.81 3.48 16.92
CA PHE A 339 -13.99 2.73 17.34
C PHE A 339 -15.15 2.90 16.36
N LEU A 340 -15.40 4.14 15.90
CA LEU A 340 -16.50 4.45 15.00
C LEU A 340 -16.36 3.71 13.65
N LEU A 341 -15.15 3.70 13.09
CA LEU A 341 -14.82 2.97 11.86
C LEU A 341 -15.00 1.45 12.06
N LEU A 342 -14.45 0.89 13.13
CA LEU A 342 -14.57 -0.54 13.41
C LEU A 342 -16.03 -0.96 13.65
N LEU A 343 -16.79 -0.20 14.44
CA LEU A 343 -18.19 -0.46 14.70
C LEU A 343 -19.02 -0.39 13.43
N ALA A 344 -18.81 0.60 12.56
CA ALA A 344 -19.45 0.64 11.25
C ALA A 344 -19.11 -0.58 10.39
N HIS A 345 -17.84 -0.99 10.39
CA HIS A 345 -17.36 -2.11 9.59
C HIS A 345 -17.96 -3.45 10.03
N ILE A 346 -18.02 -3.71 11.34
CA ILE A 346 -18.46 -5.00 11.89
C ILE A 346 -19.97 -5.09 12.08
N THR A 347 -20.66 -3.97 12.29
CA THR A 347 -22.11 -3.97 12.59
C THR A 347 -22.99 -3.51 11.43
N GLY A 348 -22.44 -2.87 10.40
CA GLY A 348 -23.18 -2.40 9.21
C GLY A 348 -23.63 -3.50 8.24
N GLY A 349 -23.80 -4.73 8.72
CA GLY A 349 -24.10 -5.91 7.91
C GLY A 349 -22.84 -6.54 7.31
N GLN A 350 -22.54 -6.25 6.04
CA GLN A 350 -21.38 -6.81 5.35
C GLN A 350 -20.17 -5.85 5.42
N PRO A 351 -18.99 -6.30 5.88
CA PRO A 351 -17.81 -5.46 5.93
C PRO A 351 -17.42 -4.94 4.53
N SER A 352 -17.17 -3.64 4.45
CA SER A 352 -16.60 -2.95 3.28
C SER A 352 -15.11 -3.25 3.14
N ARG A 353 -14.55 -3.15 1.93
CA ARG A 353 -13.09 -3.16 1.79
C ARG A 353 -12.49 -1.91 2.44
N GLY A 354 -11.21 -1.97 2.81
CA GLY A 354 -10.48 -0.83 3.39
C GLY A 354 -10.71 0.45 2.59
N GLU A 355 -10.37 0.45 1.30
CA GLU A 355 -10.59 1.59 0.39
C GLU A 355 -12.06 2.07 0.30
N GLU A 356 -13.03 1.19 0.51
CA GLU A 356 -14.46 1.56 0.47
C GLU A 356 -14.91 2.25 1.76
N ILE A 357 -14.44 1.79 2.93
CA ILE A 357 -14.82 2.37 4.21
C ILE A 357 -14.03 3.64 4.51
N THR A 358 -12.73 3.67 4.20
CA THR A 358 -11.89 4.85 4.43
C THR A 358 -12.18 5.97 3.45
N GLY A 359 -12.85 5.69 2.33
CA GLY A 359 -13.25 6.68 1.32
C GLY A 359 -14.63 7.33 1.56
N LEU A 360 -15.26 7.12 2.72
CA LEU A 360 -16.60 7.63 3.01
C LEU A 360 -16.62 9.17 3.12
N ARG A 361 -17.59 9.79 2.44
CA ARG A 361 -17.81 11.23 2.44
C ARG A 361 -19.03 11.65 3.22
N LEU A 362 -18.90 12.74 3.97
CA LEU A 362 -19.98 13.34 4.74
C LEU A 362 -20.87 14.26 3.89
N ILE A 363 -20.24 15.08 3.06
CA ILE A 363 -20.90 16.06 2.19
C ILE A 363 -20.60 15.76 0.72
N ASN A 364 -21.48 16.25 -0.16
CA ASN A 364 -21.27 16.13 -1.58
C ASN A 364 -20.02 16.91 -2.01
N GLY A 365 -19.04 16.19 -2.57
CA GLY A 365 -17.80 16.75 -3.07
C GLY A 365 -17.92 17.24 -4.52
N ILE A 366 -16.79 17.64 -5.11
CA ILE A 366 -16.74 18.13 -6.50
C ILE A 366 -16.96 16.99 -7.51
N ASN A 367 -16.32 15.84 -7.27
CA ASN A 367 -16.29 14.73 -8.23
C ASN A 367 -17.17 13.54 -7.79
N ARG A 368 -17.60 13.51 -6.54
CA ARG A 368 -18.40 12.42 -5.96
C ARG A 368 -19.32 12.95 -4.89
N ASP A 369 -20.53 12.40 -4.87
CA ASP A 369 -21.51 12.68 -3.83
C ASP A 369 -21.11 12.05 -2.49
N ARG A 370 -21.84 12.43 -1.44
CA ARG A 370 -21.69 11.88 -0.09
C ARG A 370 -22.02 10.39 -0.03
N ASN A 371 -21.56 9.73 1.03
CA ASN A 371 -21.80 8.31 1.28
C ASN A 371 -22.69 8.05 2.49
N ILE A 372 -23.02 9.08 3.27
CA ILE A 372 -23.81 8.94 4.50
C ILE A 372 -25.18 9.53 4.27
N PHE A 373 -26.21 8.74 4.55
CA PHE A 373 -27.61 9.10 4.36
C PHE A 373 -28.45 8.69 5.56
N ILE A 374 -29.63 9.29 5.70
CA ILE A 374 -30.66 8.87 6.66
C ILE A 374 -31.92 8.46 5.89
N ILE A 375 -32.40 7.23 6.12
CA ILE A 375 -33.67 6.73 5.57
C ILE A 375 -34.48 6.14 6.72
N ASP A 376 -35.72 6.60 6.87
CA ASP A 376 -36.67 6.11 7.89
C ASP A 376 -36.09 6.07 9.32
N GLY A 377 -35.23 7.03 9.65
CA GLY A 377 -34.56 7.12 10.96
C GLY A 377 -33.36 6.20 11.16
N GLU A 378 -32.89 5.53 10.11
CA GLU A 378 -31.69 4.71 10.11
C GLU A 378 -30.55 5.39 9.36
N VAL A 379 -29.33 5.29 9.90
CA VAL A 379 -28.12 5.81 9.25
C VAL A 379 -27.57 4.77 8.31
N ILE A 380 -27.28 5.18 7.08
CA ILE A 380 -26.87 4.29 5.99
C ILE A 380 -25.55 4.78 5.41
N LEU A 381 -24.61 3.84 5.29
CA LEU A 381 -23.35 4.02 4.58
C LEU A 381 -23.47 3.39 3.19
N VAL A 382 -23.41 4.22 2.15
CA VAL A 382 -23.53 3.81 0.75
C VAL A 382 -22.15 3.86 0.10
N THR A 383 -21.55 2.69 -0.13
CA THR A 383 -20.29 2.60 -0.88
C THR A 383 -20.55 2.23 -2.34
N GLN A 384 -19.78 2.83 -3.25
CA GLN A 384 -19.80 2.48 -4.67
C GLN A 384 -18.56 1.63 -4.97
N TYR A 385 -18.77 0.38 -5.35
CA TYR A 385 -17.67 -0.55 -5.58
C TYR A 385 -17.01 -0.32 -6.94
N HIS A 386 -15.69 -0.01 -6.93
CA HIS A 386 -14.92 0.34 -8.13
C HIS A 386 -14.35 -0.88 -8.91
N LYS A 387 -14.07 -2.05 -8.29
CA LYS A 387 -13.44 -3.15 -9.06
C LYS A 387 -14.38 -3.81 -10.06
N SER A 388 -15.69 -3.67 -9.89
CA SER A 388 -16.66 -4.12 -10.89
C SER A 388 -16.72 -3.20 -12.11
N LEU A 389 -16.23 -1.96 -12.04
CA LEU A 389 -16.27 -1.03 -13.19
C LEU A 389 -15.45 -1.54 -14.38
N ALA A 390 -14.37 -2.29 -14.12
CA ALA A 390 -13.57 -2.94 -15.15
C ALA A 390 -14.27 -4.16 -15.80
N HIS A 391 -15.38 -4.64 -15.25
CA HIS A 391 -16.12 -5.83 -15.70
C HIS A 391 -17.59 -5.57 -16.05
N PHE A 392 -18.21 -4.55 -15.46
CA PHE A 392 -19.60 -4.15 -15.60
C PHE A 392 -19.60 -2.62 -15.67
N ASP A 393 -20.06 -2.03 -16.77
CA ASP A 393 -20.06 -0.58 -17.05
C ASP A 393 -20.86 0.31 -16.06
N SER A 394 -21.24 -0.22 -14.88
CA SER A 394 -21.92 0.52 -13.82
C SER A 394 -21.37 0.14 -12.44
N PRO A 395 -21.09 1.12 -11.55
CA PRO A 395 -20.66 0.84 -10.18
C PRO A 395 -21.79 0.15 -9.40
N LYS A 396 -21.47 -0.91 -8.65
CA LYS A 396 -22.44 -1.55 -7.77
C LYS A 396 -22.59 -0.71 -6.49
N VAL A 397 -23.80 -0.24 -6.24
CA VAL A 397 -24.17 0.50 -5.02
C VAL A 397 -24.51 -0.50 -3.92
N ILE A 398 -23.86 -0.37 -2.76
CA ILE A 398 -24.07 -1.27 -1.61
C ILE A 398 -24.46 -0.43 -0.39
N PRO A 399 -25.75 -0.40 0.00
CA PRO A 399 -26.20 0.25 1.23
C PRO A 399 -25.89 -0.63 2.44
N ARG A 400 -25.43 0.00 3.53
CA ARG A 400 -25.14 -0.63 4.82
C ARG A 400 -25.85 0.12 5.93
N PHE A 401 -26.82 -0.53 6.56
CA PHE A 401 -27.61 0.04 7.65
C PHE A 401 -26.87 -0.13 8.96
N LEU A 402 -26.69 0.96 9.70
CA LEU A 402 -26.05 0.93 11.01
C LEU A 402 -27.08 0.64 12.11
N PRO A 403 -26.73 -0.17 13.13
CA PRO A 403 -27.58 -0.30 14.30
C PRO A 403 -27.82 1.05 14.96
N ARG A 404 -29.02 1.25 15.52
CA ARG A 404 -29.45 2.53 16.11
C ARG A 404 -28.41 3.20 17.00
N ARG A 405 -27.76 2.47 17.91
CA ARG A 405 -26.72 3.01 18.81
C ARG A 405 -25.53 3.57 18.01
N ILE A 406 -25.06 2.84 17.02
CA ILE A 406 -23.94 3.25 16.16
C ILE A 406 -24.36 4.42 15.26
N GLY A 407 -25.58 4.39 14.71
CA GLY A 407 -26.13 5.50 13.95
C GLY A 407 -26.17 6.81 14.76
N GLN A 408 -26.55 6.75 16.04
CA GLN A 408 -26.50 7.92 16.93
C GLN A 408 -25.09 8.46 17.12
N LEU A 409 -24.10 7.57 17.37
CA LEU A 409 -22.70 7.97 17.46
C LEU A 409 -22.23 8.70 16.19
N PHE A 410 -22.56 8.16 15.02
CA PHE A 410 -22.24 8.79 13.74
C PHE A 410 -22.85 10.19 13.62
N VAL A 411 -24.15 10.32 13.87
CA VAL A 411 -24.86 11.58 13.65
C VAL A 411 -24.43 12.65 14.66
N ILE A 412 -24.21 12.29 15.93
CA ILE A 412 -23.68 13.22 16.93
C ILE A 412 -22.28 13.68 16.56
N TYR A 413 -21.38 12.74 16.22
CA TYR A 413 -20.02 13.08 15.80
C TYR A 413 -20.01 14.04 14.61
N ILE A 414 -20.79 13.72 13.58
CA ILE A 414 -20.90 14.51 12.35
C ILE A 414 -21.44 15.92 12.57
N ILE A 415 -22.40 16.08 13.50
CA ILE A 415 -23.08 17.36 13.72
C ILE A 415 -22.32 18.24 14.71
N TYR A 416 -21.82 17.67 15.81
CA TYR A 416 -21.29 18.45 16.92
C TYR A 416 -19.76 18.50 16.91
N ILE A 417 -19.11 17.34 16.77
CA ILE A 417 -17.66 17.23 16.97
C ILE A 417 -16.92 17.61 15.69
N ARG A 418 -17.34 17.04 14.56
CA ARG A 418 -16.65 17.23 13.30
C ARG A 418 -16.55 18.71 12.87
N PRO A 419 -17.62 19.52 12.91
CA PRO A 419 -17.53 20.93 12.55
C PRO A 419 -16.65 21.74 13.51
N LEU A 420 -16.58 21.33 14.79
CA LEU A 420 -15.67 21.93 15.77
C LEU A 420 -14.21 21.61 15.42
N THR A 421 -13.89 20.35 15.11
CA THR A 421 -12.55 19.93 14.69
C THR A 421 -12.13 20.64 13.41
N ASP A 422 -12.99 20.68 12.38
CA ASP A 422 -12.72 21.37 11.12
C ASP A 422 -12.43 22.86 11.35
N ARG A 423 -13.19 23.52 12.25
CA ARG A 423 -12.97 24.92 12.62
C ARG A 423 -11.66 25.11 13.39
N TRP A 424 -11.32 24.19 14.28
CA TRP A 424 -10.08 24.22 15.05
C TRP A 424 -8.86 24.06 14.14
N GLU A 425 -8.90 23.12 13.19
CA GLU A 425 -7.89 22.95 12.15
C GLU A 425 -7.74 24.22 11.29
N ALA A 426 -8.86 24.82 10.87
CA ALA A 426 -8.87 26.07 10.12
C ALA A 426 -8.18 27.22 10.86
N ASN A 427 -8.49 27.39 12.16
CA ASN A 427 -7.88 28.44 12.98
C ASN A 427 -6.38 28.21 13.21
N LYS A 428 -5.93 26.96 13.37
CA LYS A 428 -4.49 26.65 13.44
C LYS A 428 -3.75 27.11 12.19
N TRP A 429 -4.35 26.96 11.00
CA TRP A 429 -3.73 27.44 9.76
C TRP A 429 -3.58 28.96 9.74
N GLU A 430 -4.61 29.70 10.15
CA GLU A 430 -4.56 31.16 10.21
C GLU A 430 -3.50 31.67 11.20
N LEU A 431 -3.30 30.97 12.32
CA LEU A 431 -2.38 31.38 13.38
C LEU A 431 -0.92 30.98 13.13
N TYR A 432 -0.66 29.82 12.54
CA TYR A 432 0.68 29.22 12.47
C TYR A 432 1.29 29.11 11.06
N GLY A 433 0.59 29.59 10.02
CA GLY A 433 1.15 29.69 8.66
C GLY A 433 1.43 28.34 7.98
N GLU A 434 0.80 27.26 8.44
CA GLU A 434 0.86 25.96 7.77
C GLU A 434 0.16 26.00 6.39
N LYS A 435 0.57 25.13 5.44
CA LYS A 435 -0.06 25.07 4.11
C LYS A 435 -1.56 24.78 4.24
N MET A 436 -2.38 25.72 3.76
CA MET A 436 -3.85 25.64 3.74
C MET A 436 -4.32 24.34 3.09
N ALA A 437 -5.06 23.52 3.85
CA ALA A 437 -5.83 22.41 3.32
C ALA A 437 -7.31 22.79 3.38
N PRO A 438 -8.12 22.62 2.32
CA PRO A 438 -9.55 22.83 2.44
C PRO A 438 -10.15 21.81 3.43
N PRO A 439 -11.27 22.14 4.12
CA PRO A 439 -12.02 21.17 4.93
C PRO A 439 -12.28 19.90 4.12
N SER A 440 -12.00 18.75 4.72
CA SER A 440 -12.14 17.48 4.03
C SER A 440 -13.60 17.06 3.97
N ASP A 441 -14.09 16.69 2.78
CA ASP A 441 -15.40 16.07 2.62
C ASP A 441 -15.43 14.63 3.21
N PHE A 442 -14.27 14.04 3.52
CA PHE A 442 -14.14 12.68 4.06
C PHE A 442 -14.32 12.65 5.56
N ILE A 443 -14.99 11.61 6.06
CA ILE A 443 -15.16 11.39 7.50
C ILE A 443 -13.84 11.02 8.20
N TRP A 444 -12.92 10.32 7.52
CA TRP A 444 -11.59 9.98 8.04
C TRP A 444 -10.53 10.76 7.26
N HIS A 445 -9.99 11.85 7.81
CA HIS A 445 -9.04 12.73 7.11
C HIS A 445 -7.87 13.19 7.97
N ASN A 446 -7.72 12.59 9.16
CA ASN A 446 -6.80 13.07 10.17
C ASN A 446 -5.34 12.70 9.82
N LYS A 447 -4.51 13.72 9.54
CA LYS A 447 -3.15 13.55 8.98
C LYS A 447 -2.14 12.82 9.89
N ALA A 448 -2.35 12.78 11.20
CA ALA A 448 -1.39 12.14 12.12
C ALA A 448 -1.43 10.60 12.08
N ALA A 449 -2.40 10.01 11.38
CA ALA A 449 -2.55 8.56 11.21
C ALA A 449 -1.91 8.03 9.91
N GLY A 450 -0.88 8.68 9.35
CA GLY A 450 -0.03 8.11 8.28
C GLY A 450 -0.74 7.52 7.04
N GLY A 451 -2.02 7.82 6.83
CA GLY A 451 -2.88 7.19 5.83
C GLY A 451 -3.12 8.13 4.65
N VAL A 452 -2.83 7.62 3.46
CA VAL A 452 -3.05 8.27 2.16
C VAL A 452 -4.55 8.64 1.97
N PRO A 453 -4.87 9.79 1.33
CA PRO A 453 -6.25 10.23 1.04
C PRO A 453 -7.04 9.31 0.10
#